data_AF-A0AA37RHR5-F1
#
_entry.id   AF-A0AA37RHR5-F1
#
_cell.length_a   1.000
_cell.length_b   1.000
_cell.length_c   1.000
_cell.angle_alpha   90.00
_cell.angle_beta   90.00
_cell.angle_gamma   90.00
#
_symmetry.space_group_name_H-M   'P 1'
#
loop_
_entity.id
_entity.type
_entity.pdbx_description
1 polymer ?
#
loop_
_entity_poly.entity_id
_entity_poly.type
_entity_poly.pdbx_seq_one_letter_code
_entity_poly.pdbx_strand_id
1 'polypeptide(L)'
;MSKVLRVSADELRMAADHLDMHATDLCAGHAAAHATMASAVAGFGSSSSAAALTQRVAQWEQETAEHCAELANHSNGHRTASALYVTTDLESSARIASAGGVVDEAARAPE
;
A
#
# COMPACT_ATOMS: atom_id res chain seq x y z
N MET A 1 18.47 -5.04 -23.71
CA MET A 1 17.62 -3.84 -23.73
C MET A 1 17.03 -3.63 -22.35
N SER A 2 17.55 -2.65 -21.60
CA SER A 2 17.03 -2.29 -20.28
C SER A 2 15.70 -1.57 -20.44
N LYS A 3 14.62 -2.17 -19.96
CA LYS A 3 13.32 -1.52 -19.85
C LYS A 3 13.49 -0.35 -18.88
N VAL A 4 13.40 0.88 -19.38
CA VAL A 4 13.38 2.08 -18.52
C VAL A 4 12.22 1.91 -17.54
N LEU A 5 12.54 1.74 -16.27
CA LEU A 5 11.54 1.62 -15.22
C LEU A 5 10.88 3.00 -15.06
N ARG A 6 9.61 3.12 -15.43
CA ARG A 6 8.83 4.36 -15.33
C ARG A 6 8.22 4.58 -13.94
N VAL A 7 8.85 4.08 -12.90
CA VAL A 7 8.32 4.14 -11.54
C VAL A 7 9.21 5.07 -10.75
N SER A 8 8.69 6.24 -10.37
CA SER A 8 9.41 7.13 -9.46
C SER A 8 9.17 6.69 -8.01
N ALA A 9 10.23 6.69 -7.22
CA ALA A 9 10.16 6.39 -5.78
C ALA A 9 9.23 7.37 -5.04
N ASP A 10 9.20 8.63 -5.49
CA ASP A 10 8.34 9.66 -4.91
C ASP A 10 6.87 9.41 -5.23
N GLU A 11 6.51 9.01 -6.46
CA GLU A 11 5.13 8.62 -6.79
C GLU A 11 4.69 7.39 -6.01
N LEU A 12 5.57 6.41 -5.80
CA LEU A 12 5.25 5.25 -4.97
C LEU A 12 4.96 5.66 -3.52
N ARG A 13 5.73 6.58 -2.95
CA ARG A 13 5.52 7.06 -1.59
C ARG A 13 4.23 7.86 -1.47
N MET A 14 3.96 8.76 -2.42
CA MET A 14 2.69 9.50 -2.49
C MET A 14 1.49 8.55 -2.63
N ALA A 15 1.61 7.52 -3.47
CA ALA A 15 0.57 6.51 -3.63
C ALA A 15 0.32 5.72 -2.32
N ALA A 16 1.38 5.36 -1.59
CA ALA A 16 1.24 4.73 -0.28
C ALA A 16 0.51 5.62 0.73
N ASP A 17 0.85 6.92 0.78
CA ASP A 17 0.21 7.86 1.69
C ASP A 17 -1.27 8.09 1.33
N HIS A 18 -1.60 8.12 0.02
CA HIS A 18 -3.00 8.14 -0.43
C HIS A 18 -3.77 6.88 -0.04
N LEU A 19 -3.14 5.70 -0.18
CA LEU A 19 -3.76 4.44 0.22
C LEU A 19 -4.03 4.39 1.73
N ASP A 20 -3.14 4.93 2.57
CA ASP A 20 -3.35 5.01 4.02
C ASP A 20 -4.50 5.97 4.38
N MET A 21 -4.59 7.11 3.70
CA MET A 21 -5.73 8.03 3.86
C MET A 21 -7.05 7.34 3.46
N HIS A 22 -7.08 6.70 2.28
CA HIS A 22 -8.27 6.00 1.81
C HIS A 22 -8.66 4.82 2.72
N ALA A 23 -7.69 4.08 3.24
CA ALA A 23 -7.94 3.03 4.22
C ALA A 23 -8.58 3.62 5.48
N THR A 24 -8.00 4.69 6.03
CA THR A 24 -8.52 5.36 7.22
C THR A 24 -9.96 5.83 7.03
N ASP A 25 -10.25 6.51 5.92
CA ASP A 25 -11.58 7.02 5.60
C ASP A 25 -12.59 5.88 5.40
N LEU A 26 -12.21 4.83 4.66
CA LEU A 26 -13.06 3.67 4.40
C LEU A 26 -13.40 2.94 5.70
N CYS A 27 -12.40 2.63 6.53
CA CYS A 27 -12.60 1.90 7.78
C CYS A 27 -13.44 2.71 8.76
N ALA A 28 -13.20 4.02 8.88
CA ALA A 28 -13.98 4.88 9.77
C ALA A 28 -15.43 5.02 9.30
N GLY A 29 -15.64 5.26 8.00
CA GLY A 29 -16.96 5.38 7.40
C GLY A 29 -17.79 4.10 7.55
N HIS A 30 -17.19 2.94 7.27
CA HIS A 30 -17.86 1.65 7.44
C HIS A 30 -18.10 1.31 8.92
N ALA A 31 -17.16 1.59 9.83
CA ALA A 31 -17.40 1.38 11.26
C ALA A 31 -18.61 2.19 11.77
N ALA A 32 -18.75 3.45 11.33
CA ALA A 32 -19.91 4.28 11.66
C ALA A 32 -21.22 3.72 11.04
N ALA A 33 -21.15 3.23 9.81
CA ALA A 33 -22.29 2.59 9.14
C ALA A 33 -22.71 1.30 9.87
N HIS A 34 -21.76 0.43 10.24
CA HIS A 34 -22.00 -0.81 10.98
C HIS A 34 -22.66 -0.53 12.33
N ALA A 35 -22.16 0.45 13.08
CA ALA A 35 -22.77 0.87 14.35
C ALA A 35 -24.21 1.37 14.18
N THR A 36 -24.47 2.13 13.11
CA THR A 36 -25.81 2.61 12.77
C THR A 36 -26.74 1.45 12.41
N MET A 37 -26.27 0.50 11.61
CA MET A 37 -27.04 -0.69 11.22
C MET A 37 -27.34 -1.58 12.41
N ALA A 38 -26.35 -1.88 13.26
CA ALA A 38 -26.54 -2.67 14.48
C ALA A 38 -27.61 -2.04 15.40
N SER A 39 -27.57 -0.71 15.56
CA SER A 39 -28.58 0.04 16.33
C SER A 39 -29.97 -0.06 15.70
N ALA A 40 -30.07 0.01 14.37
CA ALA A 40 -31.34 -0.14 13.67
C ALA A 40 -31.92 -1.55 13.79
N VAL A 41 -31.08 -2.59 13.70
CA VAL A 41 -31.49 -4.00 13.81
C VAL A 41 -32.10 -4.30 15.19
N ALA A 42 -31.61 -3.66 16.26
CA ALA A 42 -32.18 -3.79 17.60
C ALA A 42 -33.67 -3.37 17.66
N GLY A 43 -34.12 -2.48 16.76
CA GLY A 43 -35.52 -2.05 16.65
C GLY A 43 -36.48 -3.11 16.10
N PHE A 44 -35.97 -4.18 15.48
CA PHE A 44 -36.78 -5.24 14.87
C PHE A 44 -37.11 -6.41 15.82
N GLY A 45 -36.67 -6.35 17.09
CA GLY A 45 -36.88 -7.40 18.09
C GLY A 45 -36.32 -8.76 17.66
N SER A 46 -36.93 -9.86 18.14
CA SER A 46 -36.49 -11.24 17.84
C SER A 46 -37.03 -11.79 16.51
N SER A 47 -37.30 -10.93 15.53
CA SER A 47 -37.84 -11.37 14.23
C SER A 47 -36.79 -12.13 13.41
N SER A 48 -37.26 -12.99 12.49
CA SER A 48 -36.38 -13.65 11.51
C SER A 48 -35.63 -12.64 10.63
N SER A 49 -36.27 -11.50 10.33
CA SER A 49 -35.65 -10.37 9.63
C SER A 49 -34.51 -9.76 10.44
N ALA A 50 -34.67 -9.58 11.76
CA ALA A 50 -33.60 -9.09 12.62
C ALA A 50 -32.39 -10.04 12.59
N ALA A 51 -32.61 -11.35 12.69
CA ALA A 51 -31.54 -12.34 12.61
C ALA A 51 -30.79 -12.30 11.27
N ALA A 52 -31.53 -12.20 10.15
CA ALA A 52 -30.93 -12.10 8.82
C ALA A 52 -30.12 -10.81 8.63
N LEU A 53 -30.61 -9.68 9.13
CA LEU A 53 -29.88 -8.40 9.09
C LEU A 53 -28.63 -8.44 9.96
N THR A 54 -28.69 -9.00 11.18
CA THR A 54 -27.52 -9.18 12.04
C THR A 54 -26.43 -10.00 11.33
N GLN A 55 -26.82 -11.10 10.68
CA GLN A 55 -25.87 -11.92 9.92
C GLN A 55 -25.23 -11.13 8.76
N ARG A 56 -26.03 -10.32 8.05
CA ARG A 56 -25.52 -9.51 6.94
C ARG A 56 -24.58 -8.40 7.41
N VAL A 57 -24.89 -7.75 8.54
CA VAL A 57 -23.99 -6.76 9.16
C VAL A 57 -22.66 -7.40 9.54
N ALA A 58 -22.68 -8.57 10.20
CA ALA A 58 -21.46 -9.28 10.57
C ALA A 58 -20.61 -9.66 9.34
N GLN A 59 -21.25 -10.07 8.23
CA GLN A 59 -20.55 -10.35 6.99
C GLN A 59 -19.90 -9.09 6.41
N TRP A 60 -20.62 -7.96 6.39
CA TRP A 60 -20.06 -6.70 5.92
C TRP A 60 -18.93 -6.16 6.80
N GLU A 61 -19.01 -6.37 8.12
CA GLU A 61 -17.93 -6.05 9.06
C GLU A 61 -16.66 -6.84 8.69
N GLN A 62 -16.79 -8.14 8.41
CA GLN A 62 -15.67 -8.96 7.96
C GLN A 62 -15.10 -8.50 6.61
N GLU A 63 -15.95 -8.30 5.59
CA GLU A 63 -15.54 -7.85 4.26
C GLU A 63 -14.82 -6.47 4.33
N THR A 64 -15.29 -5.58 5.21
CA THR A 64 -14.65 -4.28 5.46
C THR A 64 -13.26 -4.46 6.07
N ALA A 65 -13.12 -5.32 7.09
CA ALA A 65 -11.85 -5.58 7.73
C ALA A 65 -10.82 -6.15 6.75
N GLU A 66 -11.25 -7.05 5.86
CA GLU A 66 -10.42 -7.61 4.79
C GLU A 66 -9.96 -6.51 3.81
N HIS A 67 -10.86 -5.65 3.33
CA HIS A 67 -10.51 -4.53 2.45
C HIS A 67 -9.57 -3.51 3.11
N CYS A 68 -9.81 -3.19 4.38
CA CYS A 68 -8.93 -2.32 5.16
C CYS A 68 -7.50 -2.90 5.24
N ALA A 69 -7.39 -4.21 5.47
CA ALA A 69 -6.10 -4.89 5.50
C ALA A 69 -5.42 -4.93 4.12
N GLU A 70 -6.18 -5.13 3.05
CA GLU A 70 -5.65 -5.10 1.68
C GLU A 70 -5.08 -3.74 1.29
N LEU A 71 -5.76 -2.63 1.64
CA LEU A 71 -5.27 -1.28 1.39
C LEU A 71 -3.96 -1.00 2.16
N ALA A 72 -3.90 -1.41 3.44
CA ALA A 72 -2.68 -1.29 4.24
C ALA A 72 -1.53 -2.12 3.64
N ASN A 73 -1.82 -3.33 3.15
CA ASN A 73 -0.83 -4.17 2.48
C ASN A 73 -0.33 -3.55 1.17
N HIS A 74 -1.21 -2.96 0.36
CA HIS A 74 -0.81 -2.25 -0.85
C HIS A 74 0.08 -1.05 -0.53
N SER A 75 -0.29 -0.24 0.46
CA SER A 75 0.51 0.88 0.95
C SER A 75 1.92 0.45 1.36
N ASN A 76 2.01 -0.62 2.17
CA ASN A 76 3.29 -1.20 2.56
C ASN A 76 4.10 -1.73 1.34
N GLY A 77 3.42 -2.34 0.38
CA GLY A 77 4.01 -2.79 -0.88
C GLY A 77 4.63 -1.64 -1.68
N HIS A 78 3.93 -0.50 -1.78
CA HIS A 78 4.45 0.71 -2.43
C HIS A 78 5.68 1.28 -1.72
N ARG A 79 5.68 1.34 -0.38
CA ARG A 79 6.85 1.78 0.40
C ARG A 79 8.04 0.85 0.23
N THR A 80 7.79 -0.45 0.26
CA THR A 80 8.82 -1.47 0.05
C THR A 80 9.42 -1.35 -1.35
N ALA A 81 8.58 -1.23 -2.38
CA ALA A 81 9.03 -1.03 -3.75
C ALA A 81 9.84 0.26 -3.92
N SER A 82 9.43 1.36 -3.27
CA SER A 82 10.18 2.63 -3.27
C SER A 82 11.57 2.45 -2.66
N ALA A 83 11.66 1.77 -1.52
CA ALA A 83 12.94 1.55 -0.83
C ALA A 83 13.88 0.68 -1.67
N LEU A 84 13.36 -0.42 -2.23
CA LEU A 84 14.13 -1.32 -3.10
C LEU A 84 14.65 -0.60 -4.35
N TYR A 85 13.84 0.27 -4.94
CA TYR A 85 14.25 1.06 -6.09
C TYR A 85 15.42 2.01 -5.75
N VAL A 86 15.28 2.80 -4.69
CA VAL A 86 16.33 3.75 -4.26
C VAL A 86 17.64 3.01 -3.95
N THR A 87 17.58 1.89 -3.23
CA THR A 87 18.77 1.08 -2.93
C THR A 87 19.43 0.56 -4.21
N THR A 88 18.63 0.00 -5.12
CA THR A 88 19.15 -0.56 -6.38
C THR A 88 19.79 0.52 -7.26
N ASP A 89 19.20 1.72 -7.31
CA ASP A 89 19.72 2.85 -8.08
C ASP A 89 21.06 3.32 -7.50
N LEU A 90 21.13 3.54 -6.19
CA LEU A 90 22.36 3.94 -5.50
C LEU A 90 23.50 2.93 -5.69
N GLU A 91 23.22 1.63 -5.52
CA GLU A 91 24.21 0.57 -5.74
C GLU A 91 24.67 0.50 -7.21
N SER A 92 23.77 0.77 -8.14
CA SER A 92 24.09 0.78 -9.57
C SER A 92 24.92 2.00 -9.95
N SER A 93 24.57 3.19 -9.46
CA SER A 93 25.37 4.41 -9.63
C SER A 93 26.76 4.26 -9.04
N ALA A 94 26.90 3.68 -7.83
CA ALA A 94 28.19 3.43 -7.21
C ALA A 94 29.07 2.49 -8.05
N ARG A 95 28.48 1.39 -8.56
CA ARG A 95 29.19 0.47 -9.47
C ARG A 95 29.65 1.16 -10.75
N ILE A 96 28.79 1.98 -11.37
CA ILE A 96 29.14 2.74 -12.58
C ILE A 96 30.27 3.73 -12.29
N ALA A 97 30.19 4.48 -11.19
CA ALA A 97 31.22 5.44 -10.79
C ALA A 97 32.57 4.73 -10.55
N SER A 98 32.57 3.59 -9.87
CA SER A 98 33.78 2.79 -9.68
C SER A 98 34.37 2.26 -11.00
N ALA A 99 33.52 1.80 -11.93
CA ALA A 99 33.98 1.32 -13.22
C ALA A 99 34.58 2.46 -14.07
N GLY A 100 33.96 3.64 -14.06
CA GLY A 100 34.49 4.83 -14.72
C GLY A 100 35.83 5.29 -14.14
N GLY A 101 35.99 5.26 -12.82
CA GLY A 101 37.26 5.58 -12.16
C GLY A 101 38.39 4.60 -12.50
N VAL A 102 38.08 3.30 -12.62
CA VAL A 102 39.04 2.28 -13.06
C VAL A 102 39.50 2.51 -14.51
N VAL A 103 38.58 2.95 -15.38
CA VAL A 103 38.92 3.27 -16.79
C VAL A 103 39.79 4.53 -16.89
N ASP A 104 39.54 5.54 -16.05
CA ASP A 104 40.34 6.77 -16.00
C ASP A 104 41.76 6.53 -15.47
N GLU A 105 41.91 5.70 -14.43
CA GLU A 105 43.22 5.30 -13.88
C GLU A 105 44.03 4.48 -14.90
N ALA A 106 43.39 3.53 -15.60
CA ALA A 106 44.04 2.73 -16.65
C ALA A 106 44.50 3.57 -17.85
N ALA A 107 43.84 4.70 -18.14
CA ALA A 107 44.23 5.62 -19.20
C ALA A 107 45.39 6.57 -18.80
N ARG A 108 45.74 6.63 -17.50
CA ARG A 108 46.75 7.57 -16.97
C ARG A 108 48.10 6.95 -16.65
N ALA A 109 48.23 5.62 -16.71
CA ALA A 109 49.50 4.93 -16.50
C ALA A 109 50.46 5.18 -17.69
N PRO A 110 51.69 5.70 -17.48
CA PRO A 110 52.69 5.83 -18.55
C PRO A 110 53.30 4.47 -18.92
N GLU A 111 53.52 4.26 -20.22
CA GLU A 111 54.26 3.10 -20.80
C GLU A 111 55.72 3.00 -20.31
#